data_AF-D6SN30-F1
#
_entry.id   AF-D6SN30-F1
#
_cell.length_a   1.000
_cell.length_b   1.000
_cell.length_c   1.000
_cell.angle_alpha   90.00
_cell.angle_beta   90.00
_cell.angle_gamma   90.00
#
_symmetry.space_group_name_H-M   'P 1'
#
loop_
_entity.id
_entity.type
_entity.pdbx_description
1 polymer ?
#
loop_
_entity_poly.entity_id
_entity_poly.type
_entity_poly.pdbx_seq_one_letter_code
_entity_poly.pdbx_strand_id
1 'polypeptide(L)'
;MFDVRVTVNGKSVHLGYDAVEDIMFSIPDKKRFNNIIKEFAMSPVPQVRMEVASRSAINKEIIDILLEDIQIDVLRNLVSNHRAQRMIPESTLLRLVRTHDFEILETIAENIDQFSMCDPGIIAENICRSENPKVRDLLAENEFVGKKVLEILIHDDDKEIAVKARITLKRLEEEEELDPEDE
;
A
#
# COMPACT_ATOMS: atom_id res chain seq x y z
N MET A 1 13.45 22.34 12.31
CA MET A 1 12.57 22.39 13.50
C MET A 1 11.15 22.45 12.98
N PHE A 2 10.33 21.44 13.29
CA PHE A 2 8.92 21.45 12.90
C PHE A 2 8.17 22.41 13.83
N ASP A 3 7.56 23.45 13.25
CA ASP A 3 6.91 24.52 13.97
C ASP A 3 5.57 24.84 13.31
N VAL A 4 4.49 24.87 14.10
CA VAL A 4 3.15 25.16 13.61
C VAL A 4 2.57 26.32 14.41
N ARG A 5 2.12 27.33 13.68
CA ARG A 5 1.48 28.52 14.23
C ARG A 5 0.14 28.75 13.59
N VAL A 6 -0.85 29.05 14.42
CA VAL A 6 -2.14 29.58 13.95
C VAL A 6 -2.15 31.07 14.15
N THR A 7 -2.57 31.81 13.12
CA THR A 7 -2.70 33.26 13.15
C THR A 7 -4.13 33.68 12.86
N VAL A 8 -4.73 34.45 13.77
CA VAL A 8 -6.08 35.00 13.63
C VAL A 8 -6.00 36.50 13.87
N ASN A 9 -6.42 37.30 12.89
CA ASN A 9 -6.39 38.77 12.95
C ASN A 9 -5.02 39.34 13.38
N GLY A 10 -3.93 38.77 12.86
CA GLY A 10 -2.55 39.20 13.15
C GLY A 10 -2.00 38.76 14.50
N LYS A 11 -2.79 38.04 15.32
CA LYS A 11 -2.31 37.42 16.57
C LYS A 11 -1.94 35.96 16.31
N SER A 12 -0.74 35.57 16.69
CA SER A 12 -0.22 34.21 16.46
C SER A 12 0.02 33.46 17.77
N VAL A 13 -0.25 32.17 17.77
CA VAL A 13 0.06 31.25 18.87
C VAL A 13 0.83 30.04 18.33
N HIS A 14 1.82 29.57 19.08
CA HIS A 14 2.52 28.32 18.79
C HIS A 14 1.67 27.15 19.27
N LEU A 15 1.55 26.12 18.44
CA LEU A 15 0.79 24.93 18.77
C LEU A 15 1.68 23.83 19.34
N GLY A 16 1.22 23.19 20.40
CA GLY A 16 1.78 21.91 20.85
C GLY A 16 1.33 20.77 19.93
N TYR A 17 1.96 19.59 20.07
CA TYR A 17 1.72 18.45 19.19
C TYR A 17 0.24 17.99 19.16
N ASP A 18 -0.46 18.02 20.29
CA ASP A 18 -1.88 17.65 20.34
C ASP A 18 -2.73 18.56 19.43
N ALA A 19 -2.49 19.87 19.47
CA ALA A 19 -3.20 20.83 18.61
C ALA A 19 -2.75 20.77 17.15
N VAL A 20 -1.54 20.27 16.86
CA VAL A 20 -1.04 20.07 15.49
C VAL A 20 -1.85 18.99 14.78
N GLU A 21 -2.19 17.90 15.49
CA GLU A 21 -3.03 16.83 14.97
C GLU A 21 -4.43 17.35 14.60
N ASP A 22 -5.10 18.06 15.52
CA ASP A 22 -6.42 18.65 15.28
C ASP A 22 -6.44 19.59 14.07
N ILE A 23 -5.40 20.40 13.91
CA ILE A 23 -5.28 21.32 12.77
C ILE A 23 -5.10 20.56 11.47
N MET A 24 -4.25 19.54 11.45
CA MET A 24 -4.02 18.75 10.25
C MET A 24 -5.29 18.02 9.81
N PHE A 25 -6.07 17.49 10.75
CA PHE A 25 -7.38 16.90 10.49
C PHE A 25 -8.38 17.92 9.91
N SER A 26 -8.27 19.18 10.35
CA SER A 26 -9.15 20.27 9.88
C SER A 26 -8.81 20.78 8.47
N ILE A 27 -7.64 20.44 7.92
CA ILE A 27 -7.29 20.85 6.56
C ILE A 27 -8.10 20.01 5.57
N PRO A 28 -8.82 20.61 4.59
CA PRO A 28 -9.58 19.83 3.61
C PRO A 28 -8.70 18.98 2.71
N ASP A 29 -9.14 17.76 2.37
CA ASP A 29 -8.40 16.85 1.49
C ASP A 29 -8.48 17.28 0.02
N LYS A 30 -7.69 18.29 -0.33
CA LYS A 30 -7.64 18.88 -1.68
C LYS A 30 -6.20 19.20 -2.07
N LYS A 31 -5.85 18.91 -3.33
CA LYS A 31 -4.50 19.13 -3.90
C LYS A 31 -3.91 20.52 -3.64
N ARG A 32 -4.75 21.56 -3.59
CA ARG A 32 -4.30 22.95 -3.31
C ARG A 32 -3.62 23.12 -1.94
N PHE A 33 -3.83 22.19 -1.02
CA PHE A 33 -3.21 22.19 0.31
C PHE A 33 -1.94 21.32 0.39
N ASN A 34 -1.51 20.69 -0.70
CA ASN A 34 -0.36 19.78 -0.65
C ASN A 34 0.93 20.45 -0.17
N ASN A 35 1.11 21.75 -0.41
CA ASN A 35 2.28 22.47 0.12
C ASN A 35 2.35 22.43 1.64
N ILE A 36 1.23 22.64 2.34
CA ILE A 36 1.21 22.57 3.80
C ILE A 36 1.18 21.12 4.29
N ILE A 37 0.47 20.22 3.59
CA ILE A 37 0.44 18.79 3.93
C ILE A 37 1.83 18.15 3.83
N LYS A 38 2.67 18.60 2.89
CA LYS A 38 4.07 18.19 2.79
C LYS A 38 4.87 18.52 4.06
N GLU A 39 4.63 19.68 4.67
CA GLU A 39 5.27 20.02 5.94
C GLU A 39 4.84 19.04 7.05
N PHE A 40 3.56 18.69 7.12
CA PHE A 40 3.04 17.69 8.07
C PHE A 40 3.60 16.29 7.81
N ALA A 41 3.91 15.92 6.57
CA ALA A 41 4.59 14.65 6.25
C ALA A 41 6.00 14.55 6.86
N MET A 42 6.62 15.68 7.22
CA MET A 42 7.92 15.75 7.89
C MET A 42 7.78 15.97 9.41
N SER A 43 6.56 15.92 9.95
CA SER A 43 6.31 16.08 11.38
C SER A 43 7.09 15.05 12.20
N PRO A 44 7.67 15.40 13.36
CA PRO A 44 8.30 14.43 14.24
C PRO A 44 7.27 13.47 14.86
N VAL A 45 5.98 13.79 14.82
CA VAL A 45 4.89 13.00 15.40
C VAL A 45 4.41 11.95 14.41
N PRO A 46 4.56 10.64 14.69
CA PRO A 46 4.11 9.56 13.79
C PRO A 46 2.62 9.65 13.44
N GLN A 47 1.77 9.96 14.40
CA GLN A 47 0.31 10.07 14.24
C GLN A 47 -0.07 11.09 13.17
N VAL A 48 0.63 12.24 13.14
CA VAL A 48 0.44 13.27 12.13
C VAL A 48 0.83 12.74 10.74
N ARG A 49 1.97 12.04 10.62
CA ARG A 49 2.42 11.48 9.33
C ARG A 49 1.51 10.35 8.85
N MET A 50 0.99 9.54 9.78
CA MET A 50 0.03 8.48 9.52
C MET A 50 -1.27 9.04 8.93
N GLU A 51 -1.76 10.16 9.47
CA GLU A 51 -2.92 10.83 8.89
C GLU A 51 -2.58 11.54 7.57
N VAL A 52 -1.36 12.01 7.36
CA VAL A 52 -0.97 12.48 6.01
C VAL A 52 -1.01 11.32 5.00
N ALA A 53 -0.55 10.13 5.38
CA ALA A 53 -0.55 8.95 4.54
C ALA A 53 -1.97 8.47 4.15
N SER A 54 -2.98 8.67 5.01
CA SER A 54 -4.37 8.26 4.75
C SER A 54 -5.09 9.17 3.74
N ARG A 55 -4.52 10.33 3.39
CA ARG A 55 -5.20 11.34 2.55
C ARG A 55 -5.21 10.98 1.07
N SER A 56 -6.36 11.12 0.44
CA SER A 56 -6.57 10.78 -0.97
C SER A 56 -5.92 11.78 -1.94
N ALA A 57 -5.75 13.04 -1.53
CA ALA A 57 -5.27 14.11 -2.43
C ALA A 57 -3.74 14.32 -2.44
N ILE A 58 -2.96 13.52 -1.71
CA ILE A 58 -1.49 13.62 -1.64
C ILE A 58 -0.82 13.53 -3.02
N ASN A 59 0.33 14.16 -3.20
CA ASN A 59 1.09 14.13 -4.45
C ASN A 59 2.36 13.27 -4.33
N LYS A 60 3.09 13.16 -5.45
CA LYS A 60 4.35 12.41 -5.52
C LYS A 60 5.33 12.79 -4.42
N GLU A 61 5.58 14.09 -4.22
CA GLU A 61 6.56 14.54 -3.23
C GLU A 61 6.20 14.12 -1.80
N ILE A 62 4.91 14.15 -1.44
CA ILE A 62 4.44 13.69 -0.13
C ILE A 62 4.63 12.17 -0.01
N ILE A 63 4.28 11.41 -1.06
CA ILE A 63 4.47 9.96 -1.10
C ILE A 63 5.95 9.61 -0.96
N ASP A 64 6.84 10.27 -1.71
CA ASP A 64 8.28 10.04 -1.66
C ASP A 64 8.85 10.29 -0.25
N ILE A 65 8.35 11.30 0.49
CA ILE A 65 8.72 11.53 1.90
C ILE A 65 8.26 10.36 2.78
N LEU A 66 6.99 9.96 2.66
CA LEU A 66 6.40 8.95 3.53
C LEU A 66 6.89 7.52 3.23
N LEU A 67 7.36 7.25 2.01
CA LEU A 67 7.95 5.95 1.69
C LEU A 67 9.20 5.68 2.52
N GLU A 68 9.96 6.72 2.85
CA GLU A 68 11.16 6.63 3.68
C GLU A 68 10.85 6.66 5.18
N ASP A 69 9.57 6.60 5.58
CA ASP A 69 9.19 6.54 6.99
C ASP A 69 9.62 5.21 7.63
N ILE A 70 9.94 5.28 8.92
CA ILE A 70 10.36 4.15 9.74
C ILE A 70 9.22 3.57 10.58
N GLN A 71 8.11 4.31 10.71
CA GLN A 71 6.98 3.91 11.53
C GLN A 71 6.03 3.03 10.71
N ILE A 72 5.82 1.80 11.17
CA ILE A 72 5.08 0.79 10.41
C ILE A 72 3.64 1.23 10.12
N ASP A 73 2.98 1.94 11.04
CA ASP A 73 1.61 2.42 10.87
C ASP A 73 1.49 3.51 9.79
N VAL A 74 2.55 4.30 9.58
CA VAL A 74 2.60 5.24 8.44
C VAL A 74 2.68 4.47 7.13
N LEU A 75 3.51 3.42 7.09
CA LEU A 75 3.69 2.59 5.90
C LEU A 75 2.43 1.78 5.56
N ARG A 76 1.71 1.27 6.58
CA ARG A 76 0.40 0.60 6.44
C ARG A 76 -0.65 1.51 5.80
N ASN A 77 -0.77 2.74 6.29
CA ASN A 77 -1.65 3.74 5.69
C ASN A 77 -1.23 4.12 4.26
N LEU A 78 0.08 4.19 4.01
CA LEU A 78 0.58 4.56 2.69
C LEU A 78 0.35 3.45 1.66
N VAL A 79 0.56 2.17 2.01
CA VAL A 79 0.38 1.05 1.08
C VAL A 79 -1.09 0.78 0.76
N SER A 80 -2.01 1.11 1.68
CA SER A 80 -3.46 1.07 1.45
C SER A 80 -4.00 2.29 0.67
N ASN A 81 -3.19 3.33 0.48
CA ASN A 81 -3.61 4.52 -0.25
C ASN A 81 -3.61 4.29 -1.77
N HIS A 82 -4.79 4.27 -2.41
CA HIS A 82 -4.95 4.06 -3.86
C HIS A 82 -4.16 5.02 -4.76
N ARG A 83 -3.83 6.22 -4.27
CA ARG A 83 -2.99 7.14 -5.02
C ARG A 83 -1.52 6.78 -4.89
N ALA A 84 -1.09 6.38 -3.70
CA ALA A 84 0.26 5.90 -3.48
C ALA A 84 0.54 4.58 -4.20
N GLN A 85 -0.40 3.61 -4.21
CA GLN A 85 -0.27 2.32 -4.89
C GLN A 85 0.27 2.46 -6.33
N ARG A 86 -0.25 3.43 -7.08
CA ARG A 86 0.15 3.73 -8.47
C ARG A 86 1.54 4.40 -8.63
N MET A 87 2.20 4.70 -7.53
CA MET A 87 3.42 5.51 -7.48
C MET A 87 4.55 4.85 -6.69
N ILE A 88 4.27 3.79 -5.92
CA ILE A 88 5.27 3.04 -5.16
C ILE A 88 6.11 2.21 -6.15
N PRO A 89 7.43 2.43 -6.24
CA PRO A 89 8.30 1.62 -7.09
C PRO A 89 8.40 0.17 -6.60
N GLU A 90 8.64 -0.77 -7.51
CA GLU A 90 8.89 -2.19 -7.21
C GLU A 90 9.93 -2.38 -6.09
N SER A 91 11.06 -1.67 -6.15
CA SER A 91 12.12 -1.79 -5.13
C SER A 91 11.64 -1.41 -3.73
N THR A 92 10.72 -0.45 -3.64
CA THR A 92 10.10 -0.04 -2.37
C THR A 92 9.05 -1.06 -1.92
N LEU A 93 8.24 -1.62 -2.82
CA LEU A 93 7.33 -2.72 -2.48
C LEU A 93 8.10 -3.93 -1.93
N LEU A 94 9.20 -4.33 -2.57
CA LEU A 94 10.05 -5.42 -2.09
C LEU A 94 10.67 -5.09 -0.71
N ARG A 95 10.99 -3.82 -0.42
CA ARG A 95 11.39 -3.39 0.92
C ARG A 95 10.24 -3.51 1.93
N LEU A 96 9.02 -3.12 1.55
CA LEU A 96 7.83 -3.25 2.39
C LEU A 96 7.51 -4.72 2.69
N VAL A 97 7.63 -5.61 1.71
CA VAL A 97 7.48 -7.07 1.89
C VAL A 97 8.45 -7.61 2.95
N ARG A 98 9.70 -7.14 2.95
CA ARG A 98 10.73 -7.55 3.92
C ARG A 98 10.48 -7.06 5.35
N THR A 99 9.49 -6.20 5.59
CA THR A 99 9.07 -5.86 6.96
C THR A 99 8.39 -7.04 7.66
N HIS A 100 7.90 -8.02 6.89
CA HIS A 100 7.08 -9.15 7.36
C HIS A 100 5.82 -8.72 8.13
N ASP A 101 5.40 -7.46 7.96
CA ASP A 101 4.21 -6.94 8.60
C ASP A 101 2.95 -7.50 7.91
N PHE A 102 2.12 -8.20 8.68
CA PHE A 102 0.96 -8.91 8.13
C PHE A 102 -0.04 -7.97 7.45
N GLU A 103 -0.27 -6.77 7.98
CA GLU A 103 -1.23 -5.83 7.41
C GLU A 103 -0.73 -5.25 6.08
N ILE A 104 0.58 -4.95 5.99
CA ILE A 104 1.20 -4.57 4.72
C ILE A 104 1.11 -5.71 3.71
N LEU A 105 1.46 -6.94 4.10
CA LEU A 105 1.44 -8.08 3.19
C LEU A 105 0.02 -8.41 2.71
N GLU A 106 -0.98 -8.37 3.59
CA GLU A 106 -2.38 -8.54 3.24
C GLU A 106 -2.84 -7.45 2.26
N THR A 107 -2.53 -6.18 2.55
CA THR A 107 -2.88 -5.06 1.66
C THR A 107 -2.25 -5.20 0.27
N ILE A 108 -0.99 -5.64 0.21
CA ILE A 108 -0.28 -5.88 -1.05
C ILE A 108 -0.94 -7.02 -1.83
N ALA A 109 -1.24 -8.15 -1.17
CA ALA A 109 -1.85 -9.30 -1.83
C ALA A 109 -3.27 -9.00 -2.34
N GLU A 110 -4.06 -8.26 -1.55
CA GLU A 110 -5.43 -7.86 -1.92
C GLU A 110 -5.46 -6.88 -3.10
N ASN A 111 -4.46 -6.00 -3.22
CA ASN A 111 -4.43 -4.93 -4.22
C ASN A 111 -3.28 -5.06 -5.22
N ILE A 112 -2.80 -6.28 -5.46
CA ILE A 112 -1.54 -6.53 -6.16
C ILE A 112 -1.50 -5.93 -7.59
N ASP A 113 -2.66 -5.89 -8.25
CA ASP A 113 -2.90 -5.32 -9.58
C ASP A 113 -2.95 -3.79 -9.60
N GLN A 114 -3.14 -3.14 -8.44
CA GLN A 114 -3.20 -1.69 -8.31
C GLN A 114 -1.81 -1.03 -8.26
N PHE A 115 -0.76 -1.82 -8.04
CA PHE A 115 0.62 -1.33 -8.01
C PHE A 115 1.22 -1.19 -9.41
N SER A 116 0.79 -0.16 -10.15
CA SER A 116 1.11 0.04 -11.58
C SER A 116 2.60 0.19 -11.94
N MET A 117 3.49 0.28 -10.95
CA MET A 117 4.94 0.44 -11.14
C MET A 117 5.70 -0.87 -10.87
N CYS A 118 4.98 -1.99 -10.75
CA CYS A 118 5.53 -3.29 -10.43
C CYS A 118 4.77 -4.39 -11.17
N ASP A 119 5.47 -5.45 -11.56
CA ASP A 119 4.82 -6.67 -12.05
C ASP A 119 4.18 -7.42 -10.87
N PRO A 120 2.86 -7.71 -10.91
CA PRO A 120 2.19 -8.43 -9.84
C PRO A 120 2.78 -9.82 -9.56
N GLY A 121 3.22 -10.54 -10.58
CA GLY A 121 3.86 -11.84 -10.46
C GLY A 121 5.18 -11.76 -9.69
N ILE A 122 6.01 -10.74 -9.92
CA ILE A 122 7.26 -10.52 -9.16
C ILE A 122 6.97 -10.37 -7.66
N ILE A 123 5.98 -9.56 -7.30
CA ILE A 123 5.62 -9.38 -5.88
C ILE A 123 5.04 -10.66 -5.32
N ALA A 124 4.11 -11.30 -6.03
CA ALA A 124 3.47 -12.53 -5.59
C ALA A 124 4.49 -13.65 -5.32
N GLU A 125 5.53 -13.80 -6.15
CA GLU A 125 6.62 -14.74 -5.91
C GLU A 125 7.33 -14.52 -4.56
N ASN A 126 7.43 -13.26 -4.12
CA ASN A 126 8.07 -12.91 -2.86
C ASN A 126 7.18 -13.13 -1.63
N ILE A 127 5.85 -13.23 -1.80
CA ILE A 127 4.88 -13.35 -0.69
C ILE A 127 4.05 -14.64 -0.70
N CYS A 128 4.16 -15.47 -1.74
CA CYS A 128 3.41 -16.73 -1.89
C CYS A 128 3.70 -17.77 -0.81
N ARG A 129 4.83 -17.65 -0.09
CA ARG A 129 5.18 -18.50 1.06
C ARG A 129 5.08 -17.77 2.40
N SER A 130 4.30 -16.69 2.45
CA SER A 130 4.06 -15.94 3.68
C SER A 130 3.58 -16.87 4.79
N GLU A 131 4.07 -16.65 6.01
CA GLU A 131 3.59 -17.37 7.20
C GLU A 131 2.12 -17.05 7.49
N ASN A 132 1.63 -15.89 7.06
CA ASN A 132 0.24 -15.49 7.20
C ASN A 132 -0.63 -16.24 6.15
N PRO A 133 -1.52 -17.16 6.57
CA PRO A 133 -2.38 -17.91 5.65
C PRO A 133 -3.29 -17.00 4.83
N LYS A 134 -3.70 -15.85 5.39
CA LYS A 134 -4.58 -14.93 4.68
C LYS A 134 -3.92 -14.28 3.46
N VAL A 135 -2.61 -14.04 3.52
CA VAL A 135 -1.84 -13.57 2.36
C VAL A 135 -1.85 -14.64 1.27
N ARG A 136 -1.61 -15.91 1.63
CA ARG A 136 -1.60 -17.02 0.67
C ARG A 136 -2.99 -17.28 0.09
N ASP A 137 -4.03 -17.14 0.90
CA ASP A 137 -5.44 -17.24 0.49
C ASP A 137 -5.81 -16.15 -0.53
N LEU A 138 -5.44 -14.89 -0.27
CA LEU A 138 -5.66 -13.78 -1.20
C LEU A 138 -4.95 -13.99 -2.54
N LEU A 139 -3.74 -14.56 -2.53
CA LEU A 139 -3.01 -14.87 -3.77
C LEU A 139 -3.63 -16.04 -4.52
N ALA A 140 -4.16 -17.04 -3.82
CA ALA A 140 -4.74 -18.24 -4.43
C ALA A 140 -5.99 -17.94 -5.26
N GLU A 141 -6.71 -16.86 -4.98
CA GLU A 141 -7.92 -16.43 -5.72
C GLU A 141 -7.62 -15.35 -6.78
N ASN A 142 -6.36 -14.95 -6.93
CA ASN A 142 -6.01 -13.78 -7.72
C ASN A 142 -5.36 -14.18 -9.06
N GLU A 143 -6.01 -13.82 -10.17
CA GLU A 143 -5.59 -14.16 -11.53
C GLU A 143 -4.32 -13.41 -11.99
N PHE A 144 -3.95 -12.31 -11.31
CA PHE A 144 -2.77 -11.51 -11.66
C PHE A 144 -1.45 -12.06 -11.10
N VAL A 145 -1.47 -13.04 -10.19
CA VAL A 145 -0.26 -13.52 -9.49
C VAL A 145 0.64 -14.42 -10.34
N GLY A 146 0.14 -14.84 -11.51
CA GLY A 146 0.84 -15.70 -12.46
C GLY A 146 0.80 -17.20 -12.10
N LYS A 147 0.87 -18.04 -13.13
CA LYS A 147 0.74 -19.50 -13.02
C LYS A 147 1.75 -20.13 -12.05
N LYS A 148 3.01 -19.69 -12.09
CA LYS A 148 4.08 -20.19 -11.21
C LYS A 148 3.77 -20.04 -9.72
N VAL A 149 3.09 -18.96 -9.33
CA VAL A 149 2.67 -18.77 -7.93
C VAL A 149 1.51 -19.71 -7.59
N LEU A 150 0.53 -19.83 -8.47
CA LEU A 150 -0.60 -20.76 -8.28
C LEU A 150 -0.12 -22.22 -8.20
N GLU A 151 0.86 -22.62 -9.02
CA GLU A 151 1.51 -23.94 -8.97
C GLU A 151 2.21 -24.23 -7.64
N ILE A 152 2.69 -23.20 -6.93
CA ILE A 152 3.19 -23.34 -5.56
C ILE A 152 2.02 -23.55 -4.61
N LEU A 153 0.96 -22.73 -4.74
CA LEU A 153 -0.17 -22.71 -3.82
C LEU A 153 -1.10 -23.92 -3.95
N ILE A 154 -1.15 -24.64 -5.08
CA ILE A 154 -1.91 -25.91 -5.17
C ILE A 154 -1.40 -27.00 -4.21
N HIS A 155 -0.21 -26.80 -3.65
CA HIS A 155 0.43 -27.67 -2.67
C HIS A 155 0.48 -27.04 -1.27
N ASP A 156 -0.32 -26.00 -1.01
CA ASP A 156 -0.42 -25.38 0.32
C ASP A 156 -0.87 -26.41 1.38
N ASP A 157 -0.34 -26.24 2.60
CA ASP A 157 -0.73 -27.07 3.75
C ASP A 157 -2.20 -26.85 4.12
N ASP A 158 -2.73 -25.65 3.86
CA ASP A 158 -4.15 -25.36 3.98
C ASP A 158 -4.89 -25.85 2.74
N LYS A 159 -5.81 -26.79 2.95
CA LYS A 159 -6.59 -27.42 1.89
C LYS A 159 -7.51 -26.44 1.16
N GLU A 160 -8.03 -25.42 1.85
CA GLU A 160 -8.92 -24.45 1.22
C GLU A 160 -8.13 -23.57 0.24
N ILE A 161 -6.94 -23.12 0.64
CA ILE A 161 -6.02 -22.35 -0.20
C ILE A 161 -5.61 -23.19 -1.42
N ALA A 162 -5.21 -24.44 -1.22
CA ALA A 162 -4.82 -25.33 -2.31
C ALA A 162 -5.95 -25.59 -3.33
N VAL A 163 -7.20 -25.67 -2.87
CA VAL A 163 -8.37 -25.81 -3.75
C VAL A 163 -8.61 -24.52 -4.54
N LYS A 164 -8.57 -23.36 -3.88
CA LYS A 164 -8.73 -22.04 -4.53
C LYS A 164 -7.68 -21.84 -5.62
N ALA A 165 -6.41 -22.08 -5.32
CA ALA A 165 -5.32 -21.97 -6.27
C ALA A 165 -5.52 -22.85 -7.51
N ARG A 166 -6.02 -24.09 -7.33
CA ARG A 166 -6.31 -25.01 -8.43
C ARG A 166 -7.46 -24.51 -9.31
N ILE A 167 -8.49 -23.94 -8.71
CA ILE A 167 -9.63 -23.36 -9.43
C ILE A 167 -9.15 -22.17 -10.28
N THR A 168 -8.38 -21.26 -9.68
CA THR A 168 -7.84 -20.08 -10.36
C THR A 168 -6.89 -20.47 -11.49
N LEU A 169 -5.99 -21.42 -11.27
CA LEU A 169 -5.07 -21.90 -12.32
C LEU A 169 -5.83 -22.48 -13.51
N LYS A 170 -6.86 -23.28 -13.26
CA LYS A 170 -7.70 -23.86 -14.31
C LYS A 170 -8.42 -22.79 -15.13
N ARG A 171 -8.89 -21.70 -14.50
CA ARG A 171 -9.50 -20.57 -15.22
C ARG A 171 -8.50 -19.90 -16.15
N LEU A 172 -7.29 -19.62 -15.67
CA LEU A 172 -6.23 -19.02 -16.50
C LEU A 172 -5.85 -19.91 -17.69
N GLU A 173 -5.82 -21.23 -17.51
CA GLU A 173 -5.58 -22.18 -18.60
C GLU A 173 -6.73 -22.20 -19.62
N GLU A 174 -7.99 -22.16 -19.15
CA GLU A 174 -9.16 -22.12 -20.03
C GLU A 174 -9.26 -20.81 -20.82
N GLU A 175 -8.88 -19.67 -20.22
CA GLU A 175 -8.86 -18.38 -20.90
C GLU A 175 -7.79 -18.31 -22.01
N GLU A 176 -6.60 -18.87 -21.77
CA GLU A 176 -5.55 -18.98 -22.79
C GLU A 176 -5.94 -19.89 -23.96
N GLU A 177 -6.70 -20.96 -23.70
CA GLU A 177 -7.21 -21.85 -24.77
C GLU A 177 -8.30 -21.19 -25.63
N LEU A 178 -9.00 -20.18 -25.10
CA LEU A 178 -10.05 -19.42 -25.77
C LEU A 178 -9.55 -18.18 -26.52
N ASP A 179 -8.29 -17.79 -26.31
CA ASP A 179 -7.62 -16.69 -27.00
C ASP A 179 -6.55 -17.19 -27.99
N PRO A 180 -6.88 -18.05 -28.98
CA PRO A 180 -5.99 -18.26 -30.10
C PRO A 180 -6.00 -16.96 -30.90
N GLU A 181 -4.90 -16.20 -30.88
CA GLU A 181 -4.70 -15.03 -31.73
C GLU A 181 -5.30 -15.29 -33.12
N ASP A 182 -6.28 -14.46 -33.50
CA ASP A 182 -6.74 -14.29 -34.87
C ASP A 182 -5.50 -14.18 -35.79
N GLU A 183 -5.30 -15.19 -36.66
CA GLU A 183 -4.27 -15.21 -37.72
C GLU A 183 -4.24 -13.93 -38.59
#